data_AF-A0A7X9BG22-F1
#
_entry.id   AF-A0A7X9BG22-F1
#
_cell.length_a   1.000
_cell.length_b   1.000
_cell.length_c   1.000
_cell.angle_alpha   90.00
_cell.angle_beta   90.00
_cell.angle_gamma   90.00
#
_symmetry.space_group_name_H-M   'P 1'
#
loop_
_entity.id
_entity.type
_entity.pdbx_description
1 polymer ?
#
loop_
_entity_poly.entity_id
_entity_poly.type
_entity_poly.pdbx_seq_one_letter_code
_entity_poly.pdbx_strand_id
1 'polypeptide(L)'
;MDWQAQAPLFEALLRHTEKNTANLHIPGHRQGRVMPKELLQSGNNPFIFDLTELPGLDDLHNPQGAIQQAQELAAGLYGADCSYFLVNGTSTGL
;
A
#
# COMPACT_ATOMS: atom_id res chain seq x y z
N MET A 1 12.00 7.15 -25.38
CA MET A 1 12.17 6.31 -24.18
C MET A 1 10.79 6.12 -23.61
N ASP A 2 10.32 4.89 -23.58
CA ASP A 2 9.06 4.56 -22.94
C ASP A 2 9.30 4.49 -21.43
N TRP A 3 8.77 5.46 -20.71
CA TRP A 3 8.87 5.53 -19.25
C TRP A 3 7.76 4.68 -18.65
N GLN A 4 8.09 3.94 -17.58
CA GLN A 4 7.06 3.32 -16.75
C GLN A 4 6.21 4.42 -16.09
N ALA A 5 4.88 4.31 -16.20
CA ALA A 5 3.89 5.27 -15.71
C ALA A 5 2.90 4.69 -14.69
N GLN A 6 3.00 3.40 -14.37
CA GLN A 6 2.13 2.70 -13.43
C GLN A 6 2.72 2.71 -12.01
N ALA A 7 1.84 2.75 -11.01
CA ALA A 7 2.19 2.59 -9.61
C ALA A 7 1.26 1.55 -8.94
N PRO A 8 1.42 0.24 -9.23
CA PRO A 8 0.41 -0.77 -8.94
C PRO A 8 -0.06 -0.82 -7.49
N LEU A 9 0.86 -0.74 -6.53
CA LEU A 9 0.55 -0.70 -5.10
C LEU A 9 -0.29 0.53 -4.72
N PHE A 10 0.11 1.71 -5.19
CA PHE A 10 -0.61 2.94 -4.89
C PHE A 10 -1.99 2.97 -5.56
N GLU A 11 -2.09 2.52 -6.81
CA GLU A 11 -3.36 2.41 -7.52
C GLU A 11 -4.31 1.40 -6.85
N ALA A 12 -3.79 0.31 -6.27
CA ALA A 12 -4.60 -0.64 -5.51
C ALA A 12 -5.19 0.00 -4.25
N LEU A 13 -4.40 0.79 -3.52
CA LEU A 13 -4.87 1.57 -2.38
C LEU A 13 -5.96 2.56 -2.79
N LEU A 14 -5.75 3.34 -3.86
CA LEU A 14 -6.74 4.28 -4.39
C LEU A 14 -8.06 3.58 -4.72
N ARG A 15 -8.01 2.52 -5.53
CA ARG A 15 -9.20 1.72 -5.90
C ARG A 15 -9.93 1.14 -4.69
N HIS A 16 -9.20 0.76 -3.64
CA HIS A 16 -9.83 0.29 -2.41
C HIS A 16 -10.55 1.43 -1.68
N THR A 17 -9.94 2.61 -1.59
CA THR A 17 -10.54 3.75 -0.89
C THR A 17 -11.76 4.34 -1.60
N GLU A 18 -11.86 4.17 -2.92
CA GLU A 18 -13.04 4.51 -3.71
C GLU A 18 -14.23 3.57 -3.42
N LYS A 19 -13.96 2.33 -3.01
CA LYS A 19 -14.99 1.37 -2.61
C LYS A 19 -15.42 1.69 -1.18
N ASN A 20 -16.61 2.28 -1.04
CA ASN A 20 -17.19 2.59 0.26
C ASN A 20 -17.74 1.33 0.98
N THR A 21 -16.87 0.36 1.25
CA THR A 21 -17.21 -0.89 1.92
C THR A 21 -17.35 -0.73 3.43
N ALA A 22 -17.99 -1.71 4.06
CA ALA A 22 -18.07 -1.77 5.52
C ALA A 22 -16.71 -2.16 6.11
N ASN A 23 -16.12 -1.27 6.91
CA ASN A 23 -14.80 -1.46 7.54
C ASN A 23 -14.90 -2.34 8.79
N LEU A 24 -15.22 -3.62 8.59
CA LEU A 24 -15.31 -4.64 9.64
C LEU A 24 -14.02 -5.46 9.76
N HIS A 25 -12.88 -4.78 9.61
CA HIS A 25 -11.54 -5.36 9.68
C HIS A 25 -10.62 -4.47 10.52
N ILE A 26 -9.39 -4.91 10.74
CA ILE A 26 -8.31 -4.09 11.31
C ILE A 26 -7.69 -3.19 10.23
N PRO A 27 -7.10 -2.04 10.59
CA PRO A 27 -7.02 -1.45 11.93
C PRO A 27 -8.34 -0.85 12.46
N GLY A 28 -8.50 -0.83 13.78
CA GLY A 28 -9.74 -0.43 14.47
C GLY A 28 -10.14 1.05 14.31
N HIS A 29 -9.24 1.91 13.81
CA HIS A 29 -9.55 3.32 13.51
C HIS A 29 -10.47 3.50 12.29
N ARG A 30 -10.70 2.43 11.51
CA ARG A 30 -11.63 2.37 10.37
C ARG A 30 -11.38 3.49 9.35
N GLN A 31 -10.15 3.63 8.89
CA GLN A 31 -9.70 4.68 7.96
C GLN A 31 -9.95 6.09 8.50
N GLY A 32 -9.83 6.25 9.82
CA GLY A 32 -10.01 7.53 10.50
C GLY A 32 -11.44 7.80 11.00
N ARG A 33 -12.44 6.96 10.68
CA ARG A 33 -13.86 7.20 11.05
C ARG A 33 -14.10 7.27 12.57
N VAL A 34 -13.25 6.64 13.37
CA VAL A 34 -13.36 6.67 14.84
C VAL A 34 -12.26 7.50 15.52
N MET A 35 -11.54 8.32 14.75
CA MET A 35 -10.48 9.18 15.28
C MET A 35 -11.03 10.51 15.80
N PRO A 36 -10.34 11.16 16.76
CA PRO A 36 -10.69 12.51 17.22
C PRO A 36 -10.75 13.51 16.05
N LYS A 37 -11.75 14.41 16.07
CA LYS A 37 -11.96 15.37 14.97
C LYS A 37 -10.79 16.30 14.81
N GLU A 38 -10.16 16.70 15.92
CA GLU A 38 -9.00 17.59 15.96
C GLU A 38 -7.84 17.02 15.13
N LEU A 39 -7.63 15.70 15.18
CA LEU A 39 -6.59 15.01 14.42
C LEU A 39 -6.91 14.93 12.92
N LEU A 40 -8.18 14.75 12.57
CA LEU A 40 -8.61 14.75 11.17
C LEU A 40 -8.62 16.16 10.56
N GLN A 41 -8.72 17.20 11.40
CA GLN A 41 -8.73 18.60 10.98
C GLN A 41 -7.33 19.22 10.90
N SER A 42 -6.31 18.59 11.51
CA SER A 42 -4.94 19.10 11.50
C SER A 42 -4.20 18.87 10.16
N GLY A 43 -4.79 18.17 9.21
CA GLY A 43 -4.19 17.91 7.90
C GLY A 43 -4.93 16.85 7.10
N ASN A 44 -4.24 16.24 6.14
CA ASN A 44 -4.77 15.09 5.41
C ASN A 44 -4.95 13.91 6.38
N ASN A 45 -6.07 13.18 6.25
CA ASN A 45 -6.34 12.00 7.05
C ASN A 45 -5.29 10.90 6.75
N PRO A 46 -4.34 10.62 7.66
CA PRO A 46 -3.26 9.66 7.38
C PRO A 46 -3.75 8.21 7.41
N PHE A 47 -4.93 7.96 7.96
CA PHE A 47 -5.49 6.63 8.16
C PHE A 47 -6.15 6.05 6.91
N ILE A 48 -6.36 6.85 5.87
CA ILE A 48 -7.07 6.44 4.64
C ILE A 48 -6.39 5.23 3.98
N PHE A 49 -5.05 5.21 3.99
CA PHE A 49 -4.23 4.15 3.41
C PHE A 49 -3.65 3.17 4.45
N ASP A 50 -3.99 3.33 5.73
CA ASP A 50 -3.60 2.38 6.77
C ASP A 50 -4.56 1.18 6.74
N LEU A 51 -4.19 0.19 5.92
CA LEU A 51 -4.97 -0.97 5.54
C LEU A 51 -4.11 -2.23 5.68
N THR A 52 -4.77 -3.37 5.87
CA THR A 52 -4.16 -4.70 5.98
C THR A 52 -4.28 -5.44 4.64
N GLU A 53 -3.93 -6.73 4.61
CA GLU A 53 -3.98 -7.68 3.48
C GLU A 53 -5.42 -8.02 3.07
N LEU A 54 -6.22 -7.00 2.79
CA LEU A 54 -7.62 -7.13 2.37
C LEU A 54 -7.69 -7.64 0.93
N PRO A 55 -8.82 -8.25 0.54
CA PRO A 55 -9.04 -8.66 -0.84
C PRO A 55 -8.77 -7.50 -1.83
N GLY A 56 -7.76 -7.70 -2.69
CA GLY A 56 -7.32 -6.73 -3.69
C GLY A 56 -6.17 -5.80 -3.28
N LEU A 57 -5.64 -5.88 -2.06
CA LEU A 57 -4.50 -5.08 -1.59
C LEU A 57 -3.17 -5.85 -1.48
N ASP A 58 -3.20 -7.17 -1.69
CA ASP A 58 -2.04 -8.08 -1.66
C ASP A 58 -1.50 -8.37 -0.24
N ASP A 59 -0.57 -9.33 -0.13
CA ASP A 59 0.13 -9.70 1.09
C ASP A 59 1.63 -9.43 0.92
N LEU A 60 2.21 -8.59 1.80
CA LEU A 60 3.63 -8.23 1.72
C LEU A 60 4.56 -9.44 1.94
N HIS A 61 4.16 -10.41 2.74
CA HIS A 61 4.97 -11.59 3.06
C HIS A 61 4.94 -12.64 1.95
N ASN A 62 3.91 -12.61 1.10
CA ASN A 62 3.79 -13.49 -0.06
C ASN A 62 3.12 -12.76 -1.25
N PRO A 63 3.84 -11.81 -1.88
CA PRO A 63 3.27 -10.95 -2.91
C PRO A 63 2.82 -11.74 -4.13
N GLN A 64 1.56 -11.58 -4.53
CA GLN A 64 0.98 -12.22 -5.72
C GLN A 64 0.15 -11.27 -6.59
N GLY A 65 0.12 -9.98 -6.24
CA GLY A 65 -0.69 -8.97 -6.89
C GLY A 65 0.03 -7.62 -7.03
N ALA A 66 -0.57 -6.57 -6.48
CA ALA A 66 -0.08 -5.21 -6.66
C ALA A 66 1.33 -4.98 -6.10
N ILE A 67 1.73 -5.68 -5.04
CA ILE A 67 3.08 -5.61 -4.48
C ILE A 67 4.06 -6.34 -5.41
N GLN A 68 3.69 -7.53 -5.91
CA GLN A 68 4.53 -8.29 -6.86
C GLN A 68 4.80 -7.48 -8.12
N GLN A 69 3.75 -6.90 -8.72
CA GLN A 69 3.90 -6.06 -9.91
C GLN A 69 4.80 -4.85 -9.64
N ALA A 70 4.65 -4.18 -8.50
CA ALA A 70 5.51 -3.07 -8.12
C ALA A 70 6.98 -3.50 -7.95
N GLN A 71 7.23 -4.69 -7.40
CA GLN A 71 8.56 -5.28 -7.26
C GLN A 71 9.19 -5.63 -8.62
N GLU A 72 8.42 -6.17 -9.55
CA GLU A 72 8.88 -6.45 -10.93
C GLU A 72 9.26 -5.17 -11.67
N LEU A 73 8.46 -4.11 -11.54
CA LEU A 73 8.78 -2.80 -12.11
C LEU A 73 10.05 -2.20 -11.51
N ALA A 74 10.25 -2.33 -10.20
CA ALA A 74 11.48 -1.90 -9.54
C ALA A 74 12.69 -2.71 -10.03
N ALA A 75 12.57 -4.04 -10.14
CA ALA A 75 13.62 -4.90 -10.68
C ALA A 75 14.02 -4.48 -12.10
N GLY A 76 13.04 -4.22 -12.97
CA GLY A 76 13.26 -3.73 -14.34
C GLY A 76 13.94 -2.36 -14.38
N LEU A 77 13.59 -1.44 -13.48
CA LEU A 77 14.22 -0.12 -13.39
C LEU A 77 15.71 -0.21 -13.00
N TYR A 78 16.03 -1.08 -12.04
CA TYR A 78 17.39 -1.22 -11.51
C TYR A 78 18.23 -2.27 -12.25
N GLY A 79 17.66 -3.00 -13.20
CA GLY A 79 18.35 -4.07 -13.93
C GLY A 79 18.73 -5.26 -13.05
N ALA A 80 17.92 -5.55 -12.02
CA ALA A 80 18.12 -6.67 -11.11
C ALA A 80 17.26 -7.87 -11.51
N ASP A 81 17.67 -9.08 -11.12
CA ASP A 81 16.87 -10.29 -11.34
C ASP A 81 15.56 -10.26 -10.54
N CYS A 82 15.61 -9.72 -9.32
CA CYS A 82 14.47 -9.57 -8.42
C CYS A 82 14.61 -8.28 -7.59
N SER A 83 13.48 -7.76 -7.10
CA SER A 83 13.44 -6.70 -6.10
C SER A 83 12.46 -7.07 -4.99
N TYR A 84 12.80 -6.72 -3.75
CA TYR A 84 11.98 -6.99 -2.57
C TYR A 84 11.76 -5.70 -1.80
N PHE A 85 10.52 -5.49 -1.34
CA PHE A 85 10.16 -4.28 -0.58
C PHE A 85 10.29 -4.56 0.91
N LEU A 86 10.98 -3.67 1.61
CA LEU A 86 11.25 -3.76 3.04
C LEU A 86 10.61 -2.57 3.75
N VAL A 87 9.93 -2.84 4.87
CA VAL A 87 9.28 -1.80 5.69
C VAL A 87 10.12 -1.36 6.90
N ASN A 88 11.19 -2.11 7.20
CA ASN A 88 12.04 -1.91 8.39
C ASN A 88 13.48 -1.49 8.03
N GLY A 89 13.65 -0.82 6.89
CA GLY A 89 14.95 -0.33 6.41
C GLY A 89 15.90 -1.42 5.93
N THR A 90 17.09 -0.99 5.47
CA THR A 90 18.10 -1.87 4.87
C THR A 90 18.67 -2.90 5.83
N SER A 91 18.70 -2.61 7.13
CA SER A 91 19.17 -3.55 8.17
C SER A 91 18.41 -4.88 8.16
N THR A 92 17.14 -4.89 7.74
CA THR A 92 16.33 -6.12 7.65
C THR A 92 16.58 -6.91 6.36
N GLY A 93 17.25 -6.31 5.37
CA GLY A 93 17.54 -6.92 4.08
C GLY A 93 18.97 -7.47 3.92
N LEU A 94 19.79 -7.38 4.98
CA LEU A 94 21.13 -7.98 5.06
C LEU A 94 21.05 -9.43 5.53
#